data_AF-G8SJ99-F1
#
_entry.id   AF-G8SJ99-F1
#
_cell.length_a   1.000
_cell.length_b   1.000
_cell.length_c   1.000
_cell.angle_alpha   90.00
_cell.angle_beta   90.00
_cell.angle_gamma   90.00
#
_symmetry.space_group_name_H-M   'P 1'
#
loop_
_entity.id
_entity.type
_entity.pdbx_description
1 polymer ?
#
loop_
_entity_poly.entity_id
_entity_poly.type
_entity_poly.pdbx_seq_one_letter_code
_entity_poly.pdbx_strand_id
1 'polypeptide(L)'
;MDEASWYGPPRDVLGRTVPVQQFVVRTGHVVVAVPHLVAFREGCLIVLLVTVRRGGLPMAAWDNRLGGHRAGMPDPEGLTCEIHLRGGTSEPSRLVEAGAESSSDDREYRGELRFWLRPLPPPAPFDLVVAGPGMGVDRSVVTLDGGAVVRAAARAAPFWT
;
A
#
# COMPACT_ATOMS: atom_id res chain seq x y z
N MET A 1 -20.68 7.57 14.77
CA MET A 1 -19.68 6.98 13.85
C MET A 1 -18.66 8.07 13.59
N ASP A 2 -17.41 7.86 13.98
CA ASP A 2 -16.39 8.90 13.97
C ASP A 2 -15.84 9.12 12.55
N GLU A 3 -15.96 10.35 12.05
CA GLU A 3 -15.49 10.78 10.73
C GLU A 3 -13.97 10.56 10.56
N ALA A 4 -13.21 10.62 11.65
CA ALA A 4 -11.76 10.39 11.66
C ALA A 4 -11.36 8.98 11.20
N SER A 5 -12.22 7.97 11.45
CA SER A 5 -11.94 6.57 11.07
C SER A 5 -11.94 6.31 9.56
N TRP A 6 -12.46 7.26 8.76
CA TRP A 6 -12.41 7.19 7.30
C TRP A 6 -11.03 7.56 6.72
N TYR A 7 -10.23 8.34 7.45
CA TYR A 7 -8.97 8.89 6.94
C TYR A 7 -7.73 8.13 7.40
N GLY A 8 -7.87 7.09 8.23
CA GLY A 8 -6.75 6.27 8.64
C GLY A 8 -7.09 5.22 9.70
N PRO A 9 -6.12 4.38 10.07
CA PRO A 9 -6.30 3.38 11.12
C PRO A 9 -6.53 4.06 12.48
N PRO A 10 -7.27 3.40 13.40
CA PRO A 10 -7.42 3.89 14.76
C PRO A 10 -6.06 3.97 15.47
N ARG A 11 -5.86 5.04 16.24
CA ARG A 11 -4.55 5.37 16.86
C ARG A 11 -4.36 4.79 18.27
N ASP A 12 -5.43 4.28 18.86
CA ASP A 12 -5.53 3.76 20.22
C ASP A 12 -5.77 2.24 20.26
N VAL A 13 -5.66 1.58 19.10
CA VAL A 13 -5.89 0.14 18.93
C VAL A 13 -4.62 -0.52 18.40
N LEU A 14 -4.21 -1.61 19.06
CA LEU A 14 -3.22 -2.54 18.55
C LEU A 14 -3.85 -3.40 17.44
N GLY A 15 -3.57 -3.00 16.20
CA GLY A 15 -3.90 -3.81 15.02
C GLY A 15 -3.13 -5.14 15.00
N ARG A 16 -3.59 -6.07 14.16
CA ARG A 16 -2.98 -7.40 14.01
C ARG A 16 -2.30 -7.56 12.66
N THR A 17 -1.03 -7.89 12.67
CA THR A 17 -0.25 -8.13 11.46
C THR A 17 -0.70 -9.40 10.75
N VAL A 18 -0.95 -9.27 9.45
CA VAL A 18 -1.22 -10.38 8.53
C VAL A 18 -0.01 -10.49 7.59
N PRO A 19 0.84 -11.51 7.71
CA PRO A 19 1.97 -11.69 6.81
C PRO A 19 1.48 -12.02 5.40
N VAL A 20 2.09 -11.41 4.39
CA VAL A 20 1.80 -11.67 2.96
C VAL A 20 3.05 -12.07 2.21
N GLN A 21 4.10 -11.25 2.30
CA GLN A 21 5.43 -11.49 1.71
C GLN A 21 5.40 -11.76 0.19
N GLN A 22 4.61 -10.99 -0.55
CA GLN A 22 4.47 -11.15 -2.00
C GLN A 22 5.04 -9.96 -2.76
N PHE A 23 5.72 -10.23 -3.88
CA PHE A 23 6.08 -9.21 -4.86
C PHE A 23 4.88 -8.94 -5.77
N VAL A 24 4.54 -7.66 -5.92
CA VAL A 24 3.57 -7.20 -6.92
C VAL A 24 4.27 -6.96 -8.24
N VAL A 25 5.44 -6.33 -8.19
CA VAL A 25 6.30 -6.05 -9.33
C VAL A 25 7.74 -6.34 -8.93
N ARG A 26 8.49 -6.99 -9.82
CA ARG A 26 9.92 -7.21 -9.64
C ARG A 26 10.64 -7.17 -10.97
N THR A 27 11.30 -6.05 -11.26
CA THR A 27 12.08 -5.84 -12.47
C THR A 27 13.55 -5.59 -12.13
N GLY A 28 14.35 -5.34 -13.16
CA GLY A 28 15.73 -4.90 -13.01
C GLY A 28 15.87 -3.48 -12.45
N HIS A 29 14.81 -2.71 -12.25
CA HIS A 29 14.90 -1.32 -11.80
C HIS A 29 13.91 -0.96 -10.69
N VAL A 30 12.78 -1.66 -10.61
CA VAL A 30 11.72 -1.39 -9.65
C VAL A 30 11.27 -2.67 -9.00
N VAL A 31 11.08 -2.62 -7.69
CA VAL A 31 10.39 -3.65 -6.93
C VAL A 31 9.27 -2.99 -6.16
N VAL A 32 8.08 -3.59 -6.24
CA VAL A 32 6.96 -3.29 -5.37
C VAL A 32 6.53 -4.58 -4.69
N ALA A 33 6.37 -4.56 -3.37
CA ALA A 33 5.99 -5.73 -2.59
C ALA A 33 4.96 -5.39 -1.51
N VAL A 34 4.10 -6.35 -1.21
CA VAL A 34 3.23 -6.35 -0.02
C VAL A 34 3.89 -7.26 1.03
N PRO A 35 4.69 -6.72 1.96
CA PRO A 35 5.26 -7.54 3.03
C PRO A 35 4.16 -8.06 3.99
N HIS A 36 3.24 -7.19 4.39
CA HIS A 36 2.20 -7.49 5.36
C HIS A 36 1.05 -6.47 5.28
N LEU A 37 -0.06 -6.80 5.94
CA LEU A 37 -1.13 -5.87 6.29
C LEU A 37 -1.20 -5.73 7.82
N VAL A 38 -1.84 -4.67 8.29
CA VAL A 38 -2.26 -4.52 9.69
C VAL A 38 -3.78 -4.42 9.73
N ALA A 39 -4.43 -5.41 10.33
CA ALA A 39 -5.88 -5.52 10.40
C ALA A 39 -6.44 -4.91 11.69
N PHE A 40 -7.50 -4.13 11.56
CA PHE A 40 -8.29 -3.54 12.63
C PHE A 40 -9.76 -3.91 12.43
N ARG A 41 -10.64 -3.67 13.40
CA ARG A 41 -12.05 -4.03 13.25
C ARG A 41 -12.76 -3.23 12.15
N GLU A 42 -12.31 -2.01 11.91
CA GLU A 42 -12.91 -1.05 10.99
C GLU A 42 -12.38 -1.20 9.56
N GLY A 43 -11.19 -1.76 9.39
CA GLY A 43 -10.49 -1.81 8.11
C GLY A 43 -9.10 -2.44 8.23
N CYS A 44 -8.31 -2.38 7.16
CA CYS A 44 -6.92 -2.84 7.20
C CYS A 44 -5.98 -1.85 6.51
N LEU A 45 -4.79 -1.69 7.09
CA LEU A 45 -3.69 -0.95 6.51
C LEU A 45 -2.87 -1.90 5.62
N ILE A 46 -2.80 -1.60 4.34
CA ILE A 46 -1.95 -2.29 3.36
C ILE A 46 -0.61 -1.56 3.33
N VAL A 47 0.48 -2.28 3.60
CA VAL A 47 1.84 -1.74 3.51
C VAL A 47 2.43 -2.16 2.18
N LEU A 48 2.94 -1.19 1.43
CA LEU A 48 3.70 -1.39 0.20
C LEU A 48 5.14 -0.95 0.39
N LEU A 49 6.07 -1.84 0.09
CA LEU A 49 7.47 -1.49 -0.05
C LEU A 49 7.77 -1.23 -1.52
N VAL A 50 8.37 -0.08 -1.79
CA VAL A 50 8.78 0.36 -3.11
C VAL A 50 10.29 0.57 -3.06
N THR A 51 11.02 -0.05 -3.97
CA THR A 51 12.43 0.30 -4.19
C THR A 51 12.67 0.48 -5.68
N VAL A 52 13.35 1.58 -6.00
CA VAL A 52 13.77 1.92 -7.35
C VAL A 52 15.29 2.06 -7.31
N ARG A 53 15.98 1.46 -8.27
CA ARG A 53 17.43 1.64 -8.44
C ARG A 53 17.75 2.28 -9.79
N ARG A 54 18.65 3.26 -9.78
CA ARG A 54 19.08 3.99 -10.98
C ARG A 54 19.70 3.06 -12.02
N GLY A 55 20.53 2.13 -11.57
CA GLY A 55 21.33 1.31 -12.47
C GLY A 55 22.25 2.17 -13.33
N GLY A 56 22.18 2.01 -14.66
CA GLY A 56 22.96 2.77 -15.64
C GLY A 56 22.31 4.06 -16.14
N LEU A 57 21.14 4.46 -15.62
CA LEU A 57 20.44 5.65 -16.12
C LEU A 57 21.26 6.92 -15.91
N PRO A 58 21.32 7.84 -16.90
CA PRO A 58 21.88 9.18 -16.71
C PRO A 58 21.17 9.91 -15.57
N MET A 59 21.88 10.82 -14.87
CA MET A 59 21.32 11.54 -13.71
C MET A 59 20.04 12.30 -14.06
N ALA A 60 20.01 12.99 -15.21
CA ALA A 60 18.80 13.70 -15.65
C ALA A 60 17.59 12.77 -15.85
N ALA A 61 17.79 11.54 -16.33
CA ALA A 61 16.72 10.56 -16.47
C ALA A 61 16.30 9.95 -15.12
N TRP A 62 17.23 9.87 -14.17
CA TRP A 62 16.97 9.47 -12.78
C TRP A 62 16.15 10.53 -12.04
N ASP A 63 16.53 11.80 -12.15
CA ASP A 63 15.84 12.93 -11.55
C ASP A 63 14.45 13.10 -12.16
N ASN A 64 14.30 12.96 -13.49
CA ASN A 64 12.99 13.00 -14.12
C ASN A 64 12.06 11.87 -13.65
N ARG A 65 12.61 10.66 -13.42
CA ARG A 65 11.84 9.51 -12.93
C ARG A 65 11.39 9.65 -11.47
N LEU A 66 12.16 10.36 -10.65
CA LEU A 66 11.90 10.50 -9.22
C LEU A 66 11.53 11.93 -8.80
N GLY A 67 11.27 12.83 -9.76
CA GLY A 67 11.26 14.27 -9.55
C GLY A 67 10.29 14.72 -8.45
N GLY A 68 9.10 14.12 -8.37
CA GLY A 68 8.16 14.37 -7.26
C GLY A 68 8.66 13.77 -5.94
N HIS A 69 9.10 12.52 -5.99
CA HIS A 69 9.51 11.73 -4.83
C HIS A 69 10.78 12.24 -4.10
N ARG A 70 11.77 12.81 -4.79
CA ARG A 70 13.00 13.37 -4.17
C ARG A 70 12.76 14.72 -3.50
N ALA A 71 11.81 15.49 -4.00
CA ALA A 71 11.53 16.85 -3.53
C ALA A 71 10.53 16.89 -2.37
N GLY A 72 10.00 15.74 -1.93
CA GLY A 72 8.91 15.69 -0.96
C GLY A 72 7.61 16.33 -1.49
N MET A 73 7.50 16.50 -2.81
CA MET A 73 6.33 17.03 -3.48
C MET A 73 5.38 15.88 -3.84
N PRO A 74 4.05 16.07 -3.77
CA PRO A 74 3.12 15.06 -4.23
C PRO A 74 3.38 14.76 -5.71
N ASP A 75 3.69 13.49 -6.03
CA ASP A 75 3.97 13.05 -7.38
C ASP A 75 2.65 12.66 -8.08
N PRO A 76 2.18 13.45 -9.07
CA PRO A 76 0.94 13.15 -9.79
C PRO A 76 1.05 11.91 -10.69
N GLU A 77 2.26 11.44 -11.02
CA GLU A 77 2.52 10.23 -11.79
C GLU A 77 3.09 9.08 -10.92
N GLY A 78 3.01 9.24 -9.60
CA GLY A 78 3.44 8.26 -8.61
C GLY A 78 2.66 6.94 -8.69
N LEU A 79 3.03 6.00 -7.81
CA LEU A 79 2.34 4.71 -7.72
C LEU A 79 0.90 4.93 -7.27
N THR A 80 -0.04 4.50 -8.09
CA THR A 80 -1.47 4.41 -7.78
C THR A 80 -1.83 3.01 -7.34
N CYS A 81 -2.76 2.91 -6.39
CA CYS A 81 -3.25 1.65 -5.85
C CYS A 81 -4.77 1.61 -5.92
N GLU A 82 -5.31 0.48 -6.37
CA GLU A 82 -6.74 0.23 -6.51
C GLU A 82 -7.08 -1.15 -5.93
N ILE A 83 -8.28 -1.28 -5.36
CA ILE A 83 -8.77 -2.56 -4.85
C ILE A 83 -9.88 -3.08 -5.76
N HIS A 84 -9.71 -4.32 -6.20
CA HIS A 84 -10.73 -5.07 -6.92
C HIS A 84 -11.24 -6.20 -6.03
N LEU A 85 -12.42 -6.01 -5.46
CA LEU A 85 -13.07 -7.03 -4.65
C LEU A 85 -13.72 -8.07 -5.56
N ARG A 86 -13.37 -9.34 -5.35
CA ARG A 86 -14.05 -10.45 -6.03
C ARG A 86 -15.39 -10.70 -5.33
N GLY A 87 -16.49 -10.53 -6.06
CA GLY A 87 -17.82 -10.92 -5.57
C GLY A 87 -18.67 -9.81 -4.93
N GLY A 88 -18.28 -8.53 -5.03
CA GLY A 88 -19.11 -7.38 -4.66
C GLY A 88 -19.41 -7.24 -3.15
N THR A 89 -19.05 -6.11 -2.55
CA THR A 89 -19.55 -5.72 -1.23
C THR A 89 -20.82 -4.89 -1.37
N SER A 90 -21.67 -4.88 -0.33
CA SER A 90 -22.84 -3.99 -0.27
C SER A 90 -22.47 -2.51 -0.14
N GLU A 91 -21.25 -2.21 0.33
CA GLU A 91 -20.68 -0.87 0.44
C GLU A 91 -19.36 -0.83 -0.33
N PRO A 92 -19.10 0.14 -1.22
CA PRO A 92 -17.86 0.20 -1.96
C PRO A 92 -16.69 0.43 -1.00
N SER A 93 -15.77 -0.54 -0.90
CA SER A 93 -14.53 -0.32 -0.14
C SER A 93 -13.73 0.81 -0.76
N ARG A 94 -13.30 1.75 0.08
CA ARG A 94 -12.44 2.86 -0.30
C ARG A 94 -11.03 2.58 0.17
N LEU A 95 -10.08 2.80 -0.73
CA LEU A 95 -8.66 2.83 -0.42
C LEU A 95 -8.23 4.29 -0.29
N VAL A 96 -7.63 4.66 0.84
CA VAL A 96 -7.16 6.02 1.12
C VAL A 96 -5.67 5.95 1.46
N GLU A 97 -4.87 6.87 0.93
CA GLU A 97 -3.47 6.99 1.35
C GLU A 97 -3.42 7.43 2.82
N ALA A 98 -2.78 6.63 3.66
CA ALA A 98 -2.67 6.84 5.10
C ALA A 98 -1.27 7.29 5.53
N GLY A 99 -0.38 7.48 4.57
CA GLY A 99 0.96 8.02 4.77
C GLY A 99 1.99 7.33 3.88
N ALA A 100 3.11 8.02 3.72
CA ALA A 100 4.26 7.55 3.00
C ALA A 100 5.53 7.93 3.76
N GLU A 101 6.49 7.03 3.79
CA GLU A 101 7.86 7.32 4.19
C GLU A 101 8.76 6.99 3.02
N SER A 102 9.77 7.84 2.78
CA SER A 102 10.73 7.55 1.74
C SER A 102 12.10 8.09 2.05
N SER A 103 13.09 7.42 1.50
CA SER A 103 14.49 7.80 1.49
C SER A 103 15.02 7.67 0.06
N SER A 104 15.82 8.63 -0.38
CA SER A 104 16.42 8.62 -1.71
C SER A 104 17.85 9.13 -1.66
N ASP A 105 18.69 8.54 -2.49
CA ASP A 105 20.01 9.04 -2.87
C ASP A 105 20.19 8.99 -4.40
N ASP A 106 21.38 9.27 -4.91
CA ASP A 106 21.69 9.31 -6.35
C ASP A 106 21.71 7.95 -7.06
N ARG A 107 21.43 6.86 -6.34
CA ARG A 107 21.50 5.47 -6.80
C ARG A 107 20.22 4.71 -6.52
N GLU A 108 19.52 5.05 -5.46
CA GLU A 108 18.39 4.31 -4.94
C GLU A 108 17.31 5.23 -4.38
N TYR A 109 16.06 4.81 -4.56
CA TYR A 109 14.91 5.29 -3.83
C TYR A 109 14.29 4.11 -3.09
N ARG A 110 13.90 4.34 -1.84
CA ARG A 110 13.15 3.38 -1.02
C ARG A 110 11.96 4.11 -0.42
N GLY A 111 10.79 3.57 -0.61
CA GLY A 111 9.54 4.06 -0.05
C GLY A 111 8.79 2.96 0.68
N GLU A 112 8.12 3.34 1.75
CA GLU A 112 7.03 2.58 2.34
C GLU A 112 5.75 3.42 2.20
N LEU A 113 4.81 2.93 1.39
CA LEU A 113 3.50 3.54 1.21
C LEU A 113 2.47 2.75 2.02
N ARG A 114 1.54 3.46 2.66
CA ARG A 114 0.53 2.87 3.53
C ARG A 114 -0.85 3.28 3.03
N PHE A 115 -1.70 2.29 2.77
CA PHE A 115 -3.04 2.52 2.27
C PHE A 115 -4.08 1.95 3.25
N TRP A 116 -5.01 2.78 3.69
CA TRP A 116 -6.13 2.40 4.54
C TRP A 116 -7.30 1.93 3.69
N LEU A 117 -7.63 0.64 3.81
CA LEU A 117 -8.80 0.03 3.19
C LEU A 117 -9.95 -0.01 4.19
N ARG A 118 -11.06 0.65 3.85
CA ARG A 118 -12.27 0.70 4.68
C ARG A 118 -13.57 0.60 3.85
N PRO A 119 -14.58 -0.18 4.28
CA PRO A 119 -14.55 -1.12 5.41
C PRO A 119 -13.59 -2.29 5.17
N LEU A 120 -13.51 -3.21 6.14
CA LEU A 120 -12.81 -4.48 5.97
C LEU A 120 -13.22 -5.17 4.67
N PRO A 121 -12.28 -5.84 3.96
CA PRO A 121 -12.62 -6.62 2.78
C PRO A 121 -13.52 -7.80 3.18
N PRO A 122 -14.28 -8.37 2.23
CA PRO A 122 -14.94 -9.66 2.42
C PRO A 122 -13.99 -10.74 2.94
N PRO A 123 -14.47 -11.76 3.66
CA PRO A 123 -13.68 -12.92 4.07
C PRO A 123 -13.41 -13.87 2.88
N ALA A 124 -13.01 -13.32 1.74
CA ALA A 124 -12.70 -14.00 0.49
C ALA A 124 -11.46 -13.35 -0.17
N PRO A 125 -10.76 -14.04 -1.08
CA PRO A 125 -9.62 -13.45 -1.79
C PRO A 125 -10.03 -12.19 -2.58
N PHE A 126 -9.20 -11.16 -2.52
CA PHE A 126 -9.39 -9.91 -3.28
C PHE A 126 -8.08 -9.48 -3.95
N ASP A 127 -8.20 -8.65 -4.98
CA ASP A 127 -7.05 -8.22 -5.77
C ASP A 127 -6.64 -6.79 -5.41
N LEU A 128 -5.37 -6.60 -5.10
CA LEU A 128 -4.72 -5.30 -5.06
C LEU A 128 -4.07 -5.06 -6.42
N VAL A 129 -4.44 -3.96 -7.05
CA VAL A 129 -3.88 -3.51 -8.32
C VAL A 129 -2.98 -2.34 -8.04
N VAL A 130 -1.77 -2.42 -8.58
CA VAL A 130 -0.75 -1.37 -8.47
C VAL A 130 -0.34 -0.96 -9.87
N ALA A 131 -0.33 0.34 -10.15
CA ALA A 131 0.13 0.91 -11.40
C ALA A 131 0.98 2.14 -11.11
N GLY A 132 1.98 2.41 -11.95
CA GLY A 132 2.83 3.59 -11.85
C GLY A 132 3.65 3.73 -13.12
N PRO A 133 3.05 4.13 -14.25
CA PRO A 133 3.73 4.18 -15.54
C PRO A 133 5.00 5.06 -15.52
N GLY A 134 5.00 6.17 -14.75
CA GLY A 134 6.18 7.02 -14.55
C GLY A 134 7.39 6.29 -13.93
N MET A 135 7.11 5.26 -13.11
CA MET A 135 8.12 4.36 -12.55
C MET A 135 8.40 3.12 -13.42
N GLY A 136 7.73 2.96 -14.57
CA GLY A 136 7.80 1.74 -15.37
C GLY A 136 7.08 0.56 -14.73
N VAL A 137 6.07 0.84 -13.91
CA VAL A 137 5.16 -0.15 -13.34
C VAL A 137 3.88 -0.16 -14.16
N ASP A 138 3.77 -1.13 -15.06
CA ASP A 138 2.50 -1.45 -15.71
C ASP A 138 1.49 -1.94 -14.66
N ARG A 139 0.20 -1.88 -15.02
CA ARG A 139 -0.90 -2.36 -14.16
C ARG A 139 -0.65 -3.82 -13.76
N SER A 140 -0.31 -4.01 -12.49
CA SER A 140 0.09 -5.29 -11.91
C SER A 140 -0.87 -5.67 -10.79
N VAL A 141 -1.12 -6.96 -10.61
CA VAL A 141 -2.15 -7.47 -9.70
C VAL A 141 -1.56 -8.50 -8.74
N VAL A 142 -1.90 -8.39 -7.46
CA VAL A 142 -1.62 -9.41 -6.44
C VAL A 142 -2.90 -9.80 -5.71
N THR A 143 -3.11 -11.10 -5.46
CA THR A 143 -4.26 -11.59 -4.72
C THR A 143 -3.93 -11.72 -3.22
N LEU A 144 -4.75 -11.12 -2.37
CA LEU A 144 -4.63 -11.10 -0.92
C LEU A 144 -5.73 -11.95 -0.26
N ASP A 145 -5.43 -12.62 0.86
CA ASP A 145 -6.40 -13.43 1.61
C ASP A 145 -7.25 -12.55 2.54
N GLY A 146 -8.43 -12.14 2.08
CA GLY A 146 -9.39 -11.37 2.89
C GLY A 146 -9.90 -12.14 4.11
N GLY A 147 -9.96 -13.48 4.05
CA GLY A 147 -10.30 -14.30 5.20
C GLY A 147 -9.26 -14.20 6.32
N ALA A 148 -7.97 -14.17 5.99
CA ALA A 148 -6.90 -13.93 6.97
C ALA A 148 -7.00 -12.54 7.59
N VAL A 149 -7.32 -11.52 6.80
CA VAL A 149 -7.53 -10.14 7.27
C VAL A 149 -8.68 -10.08 8.28
N VAL A 150 -9.85 -10.64 7.95
CA VAL A 150 -11.02 -10.64 8.85
C VAL A 150 -10.73 -11.40 10.15
N ARG A 151 -10.05 -12.55 10.08
CA ARG A 151 -9.66 -13.31 11.29
C ARG A 151 -8.68 -12.54 12.18
N ALA A 152 -7.77 -11.78 11.60
CA ALA A 152 -6.82 -10.96 12.34
C ALA A 152 -7.48 -9.72 12.95
N ALA A 153 -8.36 -9.04 12.20
CA ALA A 153 -9.14 -7.90 12.66
C ALA A 153 -9.96 -8.20 13.93
N ALA A 154 -10.57 -9.38 14.00
CA ALA A 154 -11.33 -9.83 15.16
C ALA A 154 -10.50 -9.86 16.46
N ARG A 155 -9.17 -9.95 16.35
CA ARG A 155 -8.22 -10.03 17.46
C ARG A 155 -7.54 -8.69 17.78
N ALA A 156 -7.86 -7.62 17.06
CA ALA A 156 -7.38 -6.27 17.38
C ALA A 156 -7.92 -5.84 18.75
N ALA A 157 -7.11 -5.12 19.52
CA ALA A 157 -7.41 -4.78 20.91
C ALA A 157 -7.01 -3.33 21.23
N PRO A 158 -7.74 -2.61 22.10
CA PRO A 158 -7.32 -1.29 22.54
C PRO A 158 -5.97 -1.36 23.27
N PHE A 159 -5.18 -0.28 23.21
CA PHE A 159 -3.92 -0.20 23.96
C PHE A 159 -4.14 -0.12 25.46
N TRP A 160 -5.22 0.53 25.87
CA TRP A 160 -5.54 0.81 27.27
C TRP A 160 -6.86 0.14 27.64
N THR A 161 -6.91 -0.42 28.84
CA THR A 161 -8.08 -1.08 29.44
C THR A 161 -8.36 -0.52 30.81
#